data_AF-A0A9Q3DWF8-F1
#
_entry.id   AF-A0A9Q3DWF8-F1
#
_cell.length_a   1.000
_cell.length_b   1.000
_cell.length_c   1.000
_cell.angle_alpha   90.00
_cell.angle_beta   90.00
_cell.angle_gamma   90.00
#
_symmetry.space_group_name_H-M   'P 1'
#
loop_
_entity.id
_entity.type
_entity.pdbx_description
1 polymer ?
#
loop_
_entity_poly.entity_id
_entity_poly.type
_entity_poly.pdbx_seq_one_letter_code
_entity_poly.pdbx_strand_id
1 'polypeptide(L)'
;MKNSFEEAIFNIERDRPMSWFLKQKDRLNAVNPDMSKTMVHKRILRKCGGDLEHSIRRRCIEPCSTEDYINAKEDICHRGSYEIKSGLELRNQELTWRVTKE
;
A
#
# COMPACT_ATOMS: atom_id res chain seq x y z
N MET A 1 3.39 17.85 19.69
CA MET A 1 4.07 16.67 19.10
C MET A 1 3.48 16.40 17.74
N LYS A 2 4.28 16.42 16.67
CA LYS A 2 3.83 15.93 15.36
C LYS A 2 3.72 14.40 15.46
N ASN A 3 2.53 13.86 15.26
CA ASN A 3 2.32 12.43 15.29
C ASN A 3 2.89 11.81 14.00
N SER A 4 3.99 11.04 14.10
CA SER A 4 4.66 10.43 12.95
C SER A 4 3.80 9.44 12.17
N PHE A 5 2.68 8.98 12.75
CA PHE A 5 1.66 8.23 12.01
C PHE A 5 0.86 9.16 11.09
N GLU A 6 0.56 10.39 11.51
CA GLU A 6 -0.30 11.28 10.74
C GLU A 6 0.34 11.73 9.43
N GLU A 7 1.66 11.94 9.42
CA GLU A 7 2.43 12.29 8.23
C GLU A 7 2.82 11.07 7.36
N ALA A 8 2.54 9.83 7.81
CA ALA A 8 2.91 8.63 7.08
C ALA A 8 1.84 8.24 6.05
N ILE A 9 2.14 8.45 4.76
CA ILE A 9 1.34 7.96 3.63
C ILE A 9 2.03 6.72 3.05
N PHE A 10 1.26 5.71 2.68
CA PHE A 10 1.78 4.50 2.06
C PHE A 10 2.02 4.73 0.56
N ASN A 11 3.20 4.36 0.08
CA ASN A 11 3.57 4.44 -1.33
C ASN A 11 3.86 3.04 -1.89
N ILE A 12 3.09 2.62 -2.90
CA ILE A 12 3.16 1.30 -3.53
C ILE A 12 4.52 0.98 -4.17
N GLU A 13 5.27 1.99 -4.62
CA GLU A 13 6.57 1.80 -5.29
C GLU A 13 7.73 1.71 -4.29
N ARG A 14 7.57 2.32 -3.12
CA ARG A 14 8.66 2.50 -2.13
C ARG A 14 8.50 1.63 -0.90
N ASP A 15 7.26 1.41 -0.45
CA ASP A 15 6.98 0.78 0.83
C ASP A 15 6.64 -0.70 0.66
N ARG A 16 7.22 -1.54 1.52
CA ARG A 16 6.82 -2.94 1.65
C ARG A 16 5.57 -3.04 2.54
N PRO A 17 4.44 -3.60 2.05
CA PRO A 17 3.16 -3.58 2.76
C PRO A 17 3.24 -4.13 4.18
N MET A 18 3.85 -5.31 4.39
CA MET A 18 3.96 -5.91 5.72
C MET A 18 4.79 -5.05 6.69
N SER A 19 6.00 -4.65 6.30
CA SER A 19 6.89 -3.85 7.15
C SER A 19 6.28 -2.49 7.48
N TRP A 20 5.65 -1.85 6.49
CA TRP A 20 5.01 -0.56 6.68
C TRP A 20 3.81 -0.66 7.61
N PHE A 21 2.97 -1.70 7.44
CA PHE A 21 1.83 -1.95 8.31
C PHE A 21 2.25 -2.12 9.76
N LEU A 22 3.23 -2.98 10.04
CA LEU A 22 3.71 -3.24 11.40
C LEU A 22 4.26 -1.96 12.05
N LYS A 23 5.05 -1.17 11.31
CA LYS A 23 5.57 0.11 11.78
C LYS A 23 4.46 1.10 12.14
N GLN A 24 3.39 1.17 11.35
CA GLN A 24 2.27 2.05 11.68
C GLN A 24 1.43 1.54 12.85
N LYS A 25 1.25 0.22 12.95
CA LYS A 25 0.60 -0.41 14.11
C LYS A 25 1.35 -0.06 15.40
N ASP A 26 2.67 -0.18 15.42
CA ASP A 26 3.47 0.13 16.60
C ASP A 26 3.39 1.62 16.97
N ARG A 27 3.38 2.51 15.97
CA ARG A 27 3.16 3.96 16.18
C ARG A 27 1.78 4.26 16.76
N LEU A 28 0.73 3.61 16.28
CA LEU A 28 -0.62 3.77 16.81
C LEU A 28 -0.73 3.25 18.24
N ASN A 29 -0.16 2.08 18.52
CA ASN A 29 -0.13 1.50 19.85
C ASN A 29 0.67 2.34 20.85
N ALA A 30 1.75 3.00 20.41
CA ALA A 30 2.52 3.90 21.26
C ALA A 30 1.73 5.15 21.69
N VAL A 31 0.77 5.59 20.88
CA VAL A 31 -0.08 6.76 21.16
C VAL A 31 -1.36 6.36 21.89
N ASN A 32 -1.91 5.19 21.57
CA ASN A 32 -3.12 4.65 22.20
C ASN A 32 -3.05 3.11 22.23
N PRO A 33 -2.56 2.53 23.35
CA PRO A 33 -2.42 1.07 23.50
C PRO A 33 -3.75 0.30 23.47
N ASP A 34 -4.84 0.95 23.88
CA ASP A 34 -6.17 0.32 24.02
C ASP A 34 -6.98 0.36 22.71
N MET A 35 -6.33 0.74 21.60
CA MET A 35 -7.00 0.81 20.30
C MET A 35 -7.40 -0.58 19.80
N SER A 36 -8.68 -0.74 19.44
CA SER A 36 -9.17 -2.01 18.89
C SER A 36 -8.49 -2.34 17.55
N LYS A 37 -8.31 -3.64 17.28
CA LYS A 37 -7.70 -4.12 16.03
C LYS A 37 -8.39 -3.54 14.79
N THR A 38 -9.73 -3.51 14.78
CA THR A 38 -10.53 -2.92 13.70
C THR A 38 -10.23 -1.43 13.53
N MET A 39 -10.10 -0.68 14.62
CA MET A 39 -9.77 0.74 14.56
C MET A 39 -8.35 0.96 14.02
N VAL A 40 -7.38 0.15 14.44
CA VAL A 40 -6.01 0.16 13.89
C VAL A 40 -6.04 -0.07 12.38
N HIS A 41 -6.73 -1.11 11.92
CA HIS A 41 -6.86 -1.42 10.48
C HIS A 41 -7.48 -0.24 9.71
N LYS A 42 -8.58 0.34 10.22
CA LYS A 42 -9.23 1.51 9.60
C LYS A 42 -8.30 2.72 9.51
N ARG A 43 -7.54 3.02 10.56
CA ARG A 43 -6.62 4.17 10.55
C ARG A 43 -5.49 3.96 9.54
N ILE A 44 -4.90 2.77 9.52
CA ILE A 44 -3.84 2.40 8.57
C ILE A 44 -4.38 2.44 7.14
N LEU A 45 -5.61 1.96 6.90
CA LEU A 45 -6.24 1.97 5.57
C LEU A 45 -6.39 3.38 4.99
N ARG A 46 -6.79 4.37 5.81
CA ARG A 46 -6.89 5.77 5.37
C ARG A 46 -5.56 6.38 4.91
N LYS A 47 -4.43 5.79 5.28
CA LYS A 47 -3.10 6.23 4.83
C LYS A 47 -2.69 5.67 3.46
N CYS A 48 -3.46 4.73 2.91
CA CYS A 48 -3.30 4.26 1.54
C CYS A 48 -3.92 5.24 0.54
N GLY A 49 -5.10 5.81 0.87
CA GLY A 49 -5.80 6.80 0.06
C GLY A 49 -6.30 6.29 -1.31
N GLY A 50 -7.24 7.04 -1.89
CA GLY A 50 -7.71 6.88 -3.28
C GLY A 50 -8.08 5.44 -3.65
N ASP A 51 -7.62 5.02 -4.83
CA ASP A 51 -7.93 3.71 -5.41
C ASP A 51 -7.32 2.55 -4.64
N LEU A 52 -6.20 2.78 -3.94
CA LEU A 52 -5.55 1.75 -3.15
C LEU A 52 -6.37 1.40 -1.91
N GLU A 53 -6.88 2.42 -1.20
CA GLU A 53 -7.81 2.23 -0.10
C GLU A 53 -9.07 1.45 -0.55
N HIS A 54 -9.67 1.87 -1.66
CA HIS A 54 -10.85 1.21 -2.22
C HIS A 54 -10.59 -0.25 -2.60
N SER A 55 -9.44 -0.52 -3.24
CA SER A 55 -9.04 -1.86 -3.67
C SER A 55 -8.79 -2.82 -2.50
N ILE A 56 -8.20 -2.34 -1.41
CA ILE A 56 -8.00 -3.12 -0.18
C ILE A 56 -9.35 -3.38 0.50
N ARG A 57 -10.20 -2.36 0.62
CA ARG A 57 -11.52 -2.49 1.25
C ARG A 57 -12.42 -3.51 0.54
N ARG A 58 -12.32 -3.63 -0.79
CA ARG A 58 -13.06 -4.65 -1.55
C ARG A 58 -12.60 -6.08 -1.27
N ARG A 59 -11.35 -6.27 -0.84
CA ARG A 59 -10.78 -7.60 -0.53
C ARG A 59 -10.88 -7.96 0.96
N CYS A 60 -10.94 -6.97 1.84
CA CYS A 60 -11.04 -7.16 3.29
C CYS A 60 -12.42 -6.74 3.81
N ILE A 61 -13.37 -7.69 3.84
CA ILE A 61 -14.68 -7.48 4.46
C ILE A 61 -14.51 -7.57 5.99
N GLU A 62 -14.99 -6.56 6.72
CA GLU A 62 -14.87 -6.53 8.17
C GLU A 62 -15.83 -7.54 8.84
N PRO A 63 -15.39 -8.22 9.92
CA PRO A 63 -14.05 -8.17 10.51
C PRO A 63 -13.03 -9.00 9.71
N CYS A 64 -11.91 -8.38 9.30
CA CYS A 64 -10.80 -9.10 8.66
C CYS A 64 -9.64 -9.30 9.64
N SER A 65 -8.84 -10.36 9.45
CA SER A 65 -7.62 -10.52 10.23
C SER A 65 -6.54 -9.53 9.78
N THR A 66 -5.52 -9.32 10.61
CA THR A 66 -4.34 -8.53 10.22
C THR A 66 -3.61 -9.16 9.03
N GLU A 67 -3.61 -10.50 8.98
CA GLU A 67 -2.99 -11.26 7.91
C GLU A 67 -3.74 -11.06 6.59
N ASP A 68 -5.07 -11.18 6.60
CA ASP A 68 -5.90 -10.92 5.41
C ASP A 68 -5.67 -9.51 4.87
N TYR A 69 -5.56 -8.53 5.77
CA TYR A 69 -5.28 -7.15 5.40
C TYR A 69 -3.91 -6.99 4.72
N ILE A 70 -2.86 -7.57 5.31
CA ILE A 70 -1.51 -7.51 4.75
C ILE A 70 -1.46 -8.25 3.42
N ASN A 71 -2.04 -9.45 3.34
CA ASN A 71 -2.08 -10.26 2.12
C ASN A 71 -2.82 -9.55 0.98
N ALA A 72 -3.97 -8.92 1.26
CA ALA A 72 -4.68 -8.12 0.26
C ALA A 72 -3.83 -6.94 -0.22
N LYS A 73 -3.12 -6.26 0.68
CA LYS A 73 -2.24 -5.15 0.36
C LYS A 73 -1.02 -5.61 -0.47
N GLU A 74 -0.42 -6.74 -0.11
CA GLU A 74 0.68 -7.38 -0.86
C GLU A 74 0.24 -7.80 -2.27
N ASP A 75 -0.93 -8.44 -2.43
CA ASP A 75 -1.48 -8.82 -3.75
C ASP A 75 -1.67 -7.60 -4.66
N ILE A 76 -2.26 -6.52 -4.13
CA ILE A 76 -2.46 -5.28 -4.89
C ILE A 76 -1.11 -4.64 -5.27
N CYS A 77 -0.15 -4.61 -4.34
CA CYS A 77 1.17 -4.03 -4.60
C CYS A 77 1.94 -4.84 -5.65
N HIS A 78 1.88 -6.17 -5.60
CA HIS A 78 2.48 -7.03 -6.62
C HIS A 78 1.85 -6.79 -7.98
N ARG A 79 0.51 -6.82 -8.09
CA ARG A 79 -0.19 -6.58 -9.36
C ARG A 79 0.13 -5.20 -9.95
N GLY A 80 0.05 -4.15 -9.14
CA GLY A 80 0.41 -2.79 -9.58
C GLY A 80 1.86 -2.69 -10.02
N SER A 81 2.80 -3.37 -9.34
CA SER A 81 4.21 -3.38 -9.75
C SER A 81 4.42 -4.07 -11.11
N TYR A 82 3.71 -5.16 -11.40
CA TYR A 82 3.77 -5.82 -12.71
C TYR A 82 3.20 -4.94 -13.82
N GLU A 83 2.07 -4.26 -13.58
CA GLU A 83 1.47 -3.33 -14.56
C GLU A 83 2.40 -2.16 -14.88
N ILE A 84 3.04 -1.57 -13.87
CA ILE A 84 4.02 -0.48 -14.05
C ILE A 84 5.24 -0.94 -14.83
N LYS A 85 5.80 -2.12 -14.49
CA LYS A 85 6.97 -2.68 -15.17
C LYS A 85 6.67 -2.99 -16.63
N SER A 86 5.53 -3.62 -16.91
CA SER A 86 5.08 -3.91 -18.27
C SER A 86 4.91 -2.63 -19.09
N GLY A 87 4.27 -1.60 -18.52
CA GLY A 87 4.12 -0.30 -19.20
C GLY A 87 5.45 0.42 -19.47
N LEU A 88 6.43 0.32 -18.56
CA LEU A 88 7.78 0.87 -18.78
C LEU A 88 8.55 0.11 -19.86
N GLU A 89 8.44 -1.22 -19.88
CA GLU A 89 9.08 -2.07 -20.88
C GLU A 89 8.55 -1.78 -22.29
N LEU A 90 7.22 -1.65 -22.44
CA LEU A 90 6.60 -1.27 -23.71
C LEU A 90 7.09 0.09 -24.19
N ARG A 91 7.13 1.10 -23.31
CA ARG A 91 7.66 2.44 -23.66
C ARG A 91 9.13 2.39 -24.09
N ASN A 92 9.95 1.61 -23.40
CA ASN A 92 11.37 1.46 -23.76
C ASN A 92 11.55 0.76 -25.11
N GLN A 93 10.72 -0.24 -25.43
CA GLN A 93 10.71 -0.88 -26.74
C GLN A 93 10.29 0.10 -27.84
N GLU A 94 9.26 0.92 -27.63
CA GLU A 94 8.85 1.96 -28.58
C GLU A 94 9.96 3.00 -28.83
N LEU A 95 10.63 3.46 -27.77
CA LEU A 95 11.75 4.40 -27.87
C LEU A 95 12.92 3.79 -28.67
N THR A 96 13.27 2.54 -28.38
CA THR A 96 14.33 1.80 -29.10
C THR A 96 13.99 1.65 -30.59
N TRP A 97 12.74 1.34 -30.90
CA TRP A 97 12.25 1.26 -32.28
C TRP A 97 12.32 2.60 -33.02
N ARG A 98 12.06 3.72 -32.33
CA ARG A 98 12.17 5.06 -32.95
C ARG A 98 13.61 5.42 -33.28
N VAL A 99 14.54 5.19 -32.35
CA VAL A 99 15.97 5.49 -32.53
C VAL A 99 16.62 4.65 -33.63
N THR A 100 16.17 3.41 -33.83
CA THR A 100 16.73 2.51 -34.86
C THR A 100 16.15 2.73 -36.26
N LYS A 101 15.13 3.58 -36.41
CA LYS A 101 14.50 3.94 -37.69
C LYS A 101 14.86 5.34 -38.21
N GLU A 102 15.60 6.14 -37.45
CA GLU A 102 16.26 7.38 -37.89
C GLU A 102 17.69 7.10 -38.36
#